data_AF-E3JYB7-F1
#
_entry.id   AF-E3JYB7-F1
#
_cell.length_a   1.000
_cell.length_b   1.000
_cell.length_c   1.000
_cell.angle_alpha   90.00
_cell.angle_beta   90.00
_cell.angle_gamma   90.00
#
_symmetry.space_group_name_H-M   'P 1'
#
loop_
_entity.id
_entity.type
_entity.pdbx_description
1 polymer ?
#
loop_
_entity_poly.entity_id
_entity_poly.type
_entity_poly.pdbx_seq_one_letter_code
_entity_poly.pdbx_strand_id
1 'polypeptide(L)'
;MPQNAGKPRSIRLNRLSNQVFVAQIREPHQRAGTCEVSHTIMVPTGEDCLGYGIGACVAREGVYDVQIIIFPSQRRFLDQERPMRPIIRLGLAATPDGTNDFRRRVLNTKHMLWRRSIDDPDWCCRDWVLCILYAELDHHTFPHDRLWKVIRHLENPQI
;
A
#
# COMPACT_ATOMS: atom_id res chain seq x y z
N MET A 1 14.52 47.07 0.18
CA MET A 1 14.93 45.71 -0.25
C MET A 1 15.71 45.04 0.87
N PRO A 2 15.71 43.70 1.05
CA PRO A 2 15.01 42.61 0.36
C PRO A 2 14.00 41.84 1.28
N GLN A 3 12.84 41.43 0.78
CA GLN A 3 12.50 40.09 0.27
C GLN A 3 12.73 38.92 1.27
N ASN A 4 11.76 38.69 2.16
CA ASN A 4 11.57 37.39 2.81
C ASN A 4 10.93 36.43 1.79
N ALA A 5 11.73 35.96 0.83
CA ALA A 5 11.37 34.81 0.03
C ALA A 5 11.29 33.60 0.97
N GLY A 6 10.06 33.13 1.22
CA GLY A 6 9.82 31.93 2.00
C GLY A 6 10.68 30.81 1.44
N LYS A 7 11.66 30.35 2.23
CA LYS A 7 12.52 29.23 1.85
C LYS A 7 11.59 28.07 1.45
N PRO A 8 11.72 27.52 0.23
CA PRO A 8 11.01 26.29 -0.09
C PRO A 8 11.42 25.26 0.97
N ARG A 9 10.43 24.71 1.68
CA ARG A 9 10.65 23.57 2.58
C ARG A 9 11.06 22.40 1.71
N SER A 10 12.34 22.33 1.37
CA SER A 10 12.94 21.19 0.70
C SER A 10 12.94 20.05 1.71
N ILE A 11 12.00 19.13 1.54
CA ILE A 11 12.02 17.87 2.26
C ILE A 11 13.26 17.15 1.74
N ARG A 12 14.31 17.09 2.57
CA ARG A 12 15.49 16.26 2.31
C ARG A 12 15.04 14.80 2.21
N LEU A 13 14.80 14.32 0.99
CA LEU A 13 14.68 12.91 0.63
C LEU A 13 16.07 12.24 0.74
N ASN A 14 16.70 12.29 1.92
CA ASN A 14 18.10 11.85 2.07
C ASN A 14 18.27 10.32 2.10
N ARG A 15 17.18 9.54 2.03
CA ARG A 15 17.21 8.12 1.68
C ARG A 15 15.81 7.67 1.32
N LEU A 16 15.63 7.14 0.11
CA LEU A 16 14.46 6.31 -0.18
C LEU A 16 14.51 5.12 0.79
N SER A 17 13.36 4.83 1.39
CA SER A 17 13.28 3.89 2.49
C SER A 17 13.16 2.47 1.96
N ASN A 18 13.87 1.53 2.57
CA ASN A 18 13.69 0.09 2.37
C ASN A 18 12.50 -0.49 3.16
N GLN A 19 11.59 0.37 3.63
CA GLN A 19 10.47 -0.05 4.46
C GLN A 19 9.28 -0.35 3.58
N VAL A 20 8.51 -1.38 3.94
CA VAL A 20 7.19 -1.60 3.38
C VAL A 20 6.26 -0.47 3.82
N PHE A 21 5.43 0.02 2.91
CA PHE A 21 4.46 1.06 3.20
C PHE A 21 3.17 0.87 2.41
N VAL A 22 2.06 1.36 2.94
CA VAL A 22 0.80 1.48 2.23
C VAL A 22 0.71 2.89 1.67
N ALA A 23 0.51 2.99 0.35
CA ALA A 23 0.28 4.23 -0.35
C ALA A 23 -1.21 4.38 -0.69
N GLN A 24 -1.73 5.58 -0.48
CA GLN A 24 -3.07 5.97 -0.91
C GLN A 24 -2.94 6.73 -2.22
N ILE A 25 -3.55 6.24 -3.30
CA ILE A 25 -3.48 6.83 -4.63
C ILE A 25 -4.89 7.28 -5.00
N ARG A 26 -5.03 8.52 -5.46
CA ARG A 26 -6.32 9.04 -5.89
C ARG A 26 -6.60 8.51 -7.30
N GLU A 27 -7.40 7.45 -7.38
CA GLU A 27 -7.82 6.87 -8.65
C GLU A 27 -9.33 7.06 -8.84
N PRO A 28 -9.77 8.03 -9.67
CA PRO A 28 -11.19 8.31 -9.86
C PRO A 28 -11.97 7.17 -10.56
N HIS A 29 -11.28 6.15 -11.07
CA HIS A 29 -11.85 5.09 -11.90
C HIS A 29 -11.56 3.66 -11.43
N GLN A 30 -10.71 3.45 -10.41
CA GLN A 30 -10.56 2.14 -9.76
C GLN A 30 -11.70 1.94 -8.76
N ARG A 31 -12.89 1.61 -9.26
CA ARG A 31 -13.99 1.17 -8.40
C ARG A 31 -13.78 -0.30 -8.11
N ALA A 32 -12.97 -0.66 -7.12
CA ALA A 32 -13.28 -1.83 -6.31
C ALA A 32 -14.37 -1.40 -5.32
N GLY A 33 -15.62 -1.71 -5.64
CA GLY A 33 -16.78 -1.29 -4.84
C GLY A 33 -16.88 0.24 -4.67
N THR A 34 -16.98 0.68 -3.41
CA THR A 34 -17.26 2.06 -2.96
C THR A 34 -16.02 2.92 -2.68
N CYS A 35 -14.81 2.41 -2.96
CA CYS A 35 -13.56 3.06 -2.58
C CYS A 35 -13.32 4.39 -3.33
N GLU A 36 -13.06 5.48 -2.58
CA GLU A 36 -12.70 6.81 -3.13
C GLU A 36 -11.22 6.93 -3.52
N VAL A 37 -10.38 6.07 -2.94
CA VAL A 37 -8.94 6.02 -3.17
C VAL A 37 -8.50 4.56 -3.27
N SER A 38 -7.42 4.33 -4.02
CA SER A 38 -6.76 3.05 -4.10
C SER A 38 -5.70 2.92 -2.99
N HIS A 39 -5.60 1.73 -2.38
CA HIS A 39 -4.57 1.41 -1.40
C HIS A 39 -3.61 0.37 -1.97
N THR A 40 -2.37 0.79 -2.19
CA THR A 40 -1.31 -0.06 -2.75
C THR A 40 -0.27 -0.36 -1.69
N ILE A 41 0.01 -1.64 -1.46
CA ILE A 41 1.11 -2.08 -0.59
C ILE A 41 2.40 -2.01 -1.40
N MET A 42 3.31 -1.16 -0.98
CA MET A 42 4.60 -0.93 -1.64
C MET A 42 5.71 -1.63 -0.87
N VAL A 43 6.47 -2.46 -1.59
CA VAL A 43 7.56 -3.28 -1.08
C VAL A 43 8.85 -2.93 -1.83
N PRO A 44 9.76 -2.15 -1.23
CA PRO A 44 11.08 -1.89 -1.78
C PRO A 44 11.99 -3.11 -1.60
N THR A 45 12.70 -3.53 -2.65
CA THR A 45 13.64 -4.67 -2.61
C THR A 45 15.12 -4.24 -2.64
N GLY A 46 15.38 -2.93 -2.68
CA GLY A 46 16.72 -2.36 -2.81
C GLY A 46 17.12 -2.10 -4.26
N GLU A 47 16.69 -2.95 -5.19
CA GLU A 47 16.88 -2.79 -6.64
C GLU A 47 15.63 -2.25 -7.34
N ASP A 48 14.45 -2.61 -6.83
CA ASP A 48 13.16 -2.15 -7.35
C ASP A 48 12.19 -1.74 -6.23
N CYS A 49 11.00 -1.29 -6.65
CA CYS A 49 9.88 -1.07 -5.77
C CYS A 49 8.63 -1.72 -6.38
N LEU A 50 8.14 -2.77 -5.73
CA LEU A 50 6.94 -3.49 -6.17
C LEU A 50 5.72 -2.94 -5.44
N GLY A 51 4.70 -2.58 -6.20
CA GLY A 51 3.37 -2.29 -5.70
C GLY A 51 2.44 -3.50 -5.83
N TYR A 52 1.66 -3.76 -4.80
CA TYR A 52 0.55 -4.70 -4.81
C TYR A 52 -0.73 -3.90 -4.62
N GLY A 53 -1.50 -3.79 -5.68
CA GLY A 53 -2.81 -3.17 -5.69
C GLY A 53 -3.87 -4.17 -6.08
N ILE A 54 -5.08 -3.67 -6.33
CA ILE A 54 -6.20 -4.45 -6.80
C ILE A 54 -6.71 -3.79 -8.07
N GLY A 55 -7.09 -4.59 -9.07
CA GLY A 55 -7.79 -4.07 -10.23
C GLY A 55 -8.75 -5.08 -10.83
N ALA A 56 -9.58 -4.59 -11.76
CA ALA A 56 -10.61 -5.40 -12.39
C ALA A 56 -9.97 -6.60 -13.13
N CYS A 57 -10.59 -7.76 -12.96
CA CYS A 57 -10.19 -8.98 -13.65
C CYS A 57 -10.58 -8.86 -15.12
N VAL A 58 -9.61 -9.03 -16.02
CA VAL A 58 -9.86 -8.99 -17.48
C VAL A 58 -10.78 -10.14 -17.93
N ALA A 59 -10.75 -11.27 -17.22
CA ALA A 59 -11.48 -12.47 -17.60
C ALA A 59 -12.93 -12.53 -17.05
N ARG A 60 -13.27 -11.72 -16.05
CA ARG A 60 -14.55 -11.83 -15.32
C ARG A 60 -15.04 -10.46 -14.87
N GLU A 61 -16.19 -10.04 -15.39
CA GLU A 61 -16.84 -8.78 -15.01
C GLU A 61 -17.21 -8.79 -13.51
N GLY A 62 -17.03 -7.65 -12.84
CA GLY A 62 -17.31 -7.49 -11.41
C GLY A 62 -16.30 -8.15 -10.46
N VAL A 63 -15.34 -8.92 -10.98
CA VAL A 63 -14.32 -9.59 -10.17
C VAL A 63 -13.04 -8.75 -10.13
N TYR A 64 -12.35 -8.74 -8.99
CA TYR A 64 -11.04 -8.08 -8.85
C TYR A 64 -9.93 -9.10 -8.56
N ASP A 65 -8.72 -8.75 -8.96
CA ASP A 65 -7.52 -9.56 -8.71
C ASP A 65 -6.35 -8.69 -8.21
N VAL A 66 -5.37 -9.35 -7.58
CA VAL A 66 -4.16 -8.70 -7.10
C VAL A 66 -3.32 -8.30 -8.30
N GLN A 67 -3.09 -7.00 -8.46
CA GLN A 67 -2.23 -6.45 -9.50
C GLN A 67 -0.84 -6.19 -8.94
N ILE A 68 0.16 -6.63 -9.69
CA ILE A 68 1.57 -6.34 -9.40
C ILE A 68 2.01 -5.19 -10.29
N ILE A 69 2.44 -4.10 -9.68
CA ILE A 69 2.90 -2.89 -10.37
C ILE A 69 4.40 -2.76 -10.11
N ILE A 70 5.21 -2.72 -11.17
CA ILE A 70 6.66 -2.71 -11.05
C ILE A 70 7.17 -1.29 -11.26
N PHE A 71 7.85 -0.75 -10.26
CA PHE A 71 8.56 0.52 -10.37
C PHE A 71 10.07 0.30 -10.28
N PRO A 72 10.88 0.92 -11.15
CA PRO A 72 12.34 0.83 -11.08
C PRO A 72 12.93 1.38 -9.77
N SER A 73 12.18 2.22 -9.04
CA SER A 73 12.57 2.71 -7.71
C SER A 73 11.38 3.32 -6.99
N GLN A 74 11.49 3.49 -5.67
CA GLN A 74 10.50 4.22 -4.88
C GLN A 74 10.33 5.68 -5.38
N ARG A 75 11.39 6.31 -5.90
CA ARG A 75 11.28 7.67 -6.45
C ARG A 75 10.42 7.70 -7.71
N ARG A 76 10.61 6.75 -8.62
CA ARG A 76 9.78 6.64 -9.83
C ARG A 76 8.30 6.47 -9.48
N PHE A 77 8.02 5.60 -8.50
CA PHE A 77 6.68 5.46 -7.94
C PHE A 77 6.11 6.80 -7.43
N LEU A 78 6.84 7.51 -6.56
CA LEU A 78 6.38 8.78 -5.98
C LEU A 78 6.11 9.86 -7.04
N ASP A 79 6.94 9.92 -8.08
CA ASP A 79 6.82 10.90 -9.16
C ASP A 79 5.64 10.60 -10.10
N GLN A 80 5.38 9.31 -10.37
CA GLN A 80 4.33 8.84 -11.28
C GLN A 80 2.96 8.80 -10.61
N GLU A 81 2.85 8.06 -9.51
CA GLU A 81 1.56 7.81 -8.84
C GLU A 81 1.13 8.98 -7.95
N ARG A 82 2.08 9.81 -7.52
CA ARG A 82 1.84 10.98 -6.65
C ARG A 82 0.90 10.64 -5.49
N PRO A 83 1.25 9.65 -4.66
CA PRO A 83 0.38 9.20 -3.59
C PRO A 83 0.05 10.34 -2.63
N MET A 84 -1.14 10.27 -2.07
CA MET A 84 -1.62 11.17 -1.04
C MET A 84 -0.71 11.11 0.20
N ARG A 85 -0.62 12.23 0.91
CA ARG A 85 0.02 12.27 2.22
C ARG A 85 -1.04 12.14 3.31
N PRO A 86 -0.79 11.32 4.35
CA PRO A 86 0.46 10.60 4.63
C PRO A 86 0.64 9.25 3.88
N ILE A 87 1.90 8.88 3.61
CA ILE A 87 2.28 7.50 3.24
C ILE A 87 2.55 6.72 4.52
N ILE A 88 1.90 5.56 4.70
CA ILE A 88 1.85 4.86 5.99
C ILE A 88 2.85 3.71 6.00
N ARG A 89 3.77 3.66 6.96
CA ARG A 89 4.91 2.71 6.97
C ARG A 89 4.70 1.59 7.99
N LEU A 90 4.97 0.35 7.58
CA LEU A 90 4.84 -0.84 8.43
C LEU A 90 6.02 -1.00 9.41
N GLY A 91 7.15 -0.35 9.15
CA GLY A 91 8.39 -0.49 9.92
C GLY A 91 9.46 -1.27 9.15
N LEU A 92 10.51 -1.68 9.86
CA LEU A 92 11.54 -2.57 9.32
C LEU A 92 11.14 -4.02 9.60
N ALA A 93 11.38 -4.91 8.64
CA ALA A 93 11.21 -6.33 8.88
C ALA A 93 12.18 -6.81 9.97
N ALA A 94 11.72 -7.73 10.83
CA ALA A 94 12.53 -8.29 11.92
C ALA A 94 13.67 -9.19 11.41
N THR A 95 13.50 -9.78 10.22
CA THR A 95 14.45 -10.70 9.60
C THR A 95 14.83 -10.23 8.19
N PRO A 96 16.01 -10.65 7.65
CA PRO A 96 16.42 -10.30 6.29
C PRO A 96 15.42 -10.74 5.21
N ASP A 97 14.81 -11.91 5.37
CA ASP A 97 13.84 -12.45 4.41
C ASP A 97 12.39 -12.04 4.68
N GLY A 98 12.12 -11.34 5.80
CA GLY A 98 10.76 -11.02 6.22
C GLY A 98 9.98 -10.23 5.17
N THR A 99 10.62 -9.33 4.43
CA THR A 99 10.00 -8.59 3.32
C THR A 99 9.61 -9.50 2.15
N ASN A 100 10.43 -10.50 1.82
CA ASN A 100 10.13 -11.47 0.77
C ASN A 100 9.00 -12.41 1.17
N ASP A 101 8.99 -12.84 2.43
CA ASP A 101 7.92 -13.69 2.96
C ASP A 101 6.60 -12.93 3.04
N PHE A 102 6.63 -11.66 3.44
CA PHE A 102 5.48 -10.76 3.39
C PHE A 102 4.92 -10.66 1.96
N ARG A 103 5.78 -10.44 0.95
CA ARG A 103 5.40 -10.42 -0.46
C ARG A 103 4.68 -11.71 -0.89
N ARG A 104 5.19 -12.88 -0.51
CA ARG A 104 4.54 -14.16 -0.83
C ARG A 104 3.15 -14.26 -0.20
N ARG A 105 2.99 -13.82 1.05
CA ARG A 105 1.69 -13.81 1.74
C ARG A 105 0.69 -12.85 1.11
N VAL A 106 1.13 -11.65 0.71
CA VAL A 106 0.28 -10.71 -0.06
C VAL A 106 -0.25 -11.40 -1.33
N LEU A 107 0.60 -12.09 -2.09
CA LEU A 107 0.18 -12.79 -3.31
C LEU A 107 -0.78 -13.96 -3.05
N ASN A 108 -0.65 -14.63 -1.91
CA ASN A 108 -1.54 -15.73 -1.52
C ASN A 108 -2.96 -15.27 -1.20
N THR A 109 -3.19 -13.96 -1.00
CA THR A 109 -4.52 -13.42 -0.70
C THR A 109 -5.48 -13.34 -1.89
N LYS A 110 -5.02 -13.66 -3.11
CA LYS A 110 -5.83 -13.62 -4.35
C LYS A 110 -7.17 -14.36 -4.22
N HIS A 111 -7.21 -15.49 -3.51
CA HIS A 111 -8.42 -16.28 -3.31
C HIS A 111 -9.44 -15.58 -2.40
N MET A 112 -8.96 -14.90 -1.36
CA MET A 112 -9.81 -14.11 -0.46
C MET A 112 -10.39 -12.90 -1.21
N LEU A 113 -9.56 -12.22 -2.01
CA LEU A 113 -9.98 -11.10 -2.85
C LEU A 113 -11.08 -11.51 -3.81
N TRP A 114 -10.86 -12.61 -4.55
CA TRP A 114 -11.86 -13.16 -5.46
C TRP A 114 -13.20 -13.41 -4.75
N ARG A 115 -13.19 -14.06 -3.59
CA ARG A 115 -14.41 -14.34 -2.83
C ARG A 115 -15.15 -13.06 -2.42
N ARG A 116 -14.44 -12.07 -1.88
CA ARG A 116 -15.06 -10.80 -1.47
C ARG A 116 -15.64 -10.02 -2.64
N SER A 117 -14.97 -10.02 -3.79
CA SER A 117 -15.48 -9.33 -4.98
C SER A 117 -16.83 -9.84 -5.49
N ILE A 118 -17.19 -11.09 -5.16
CA ILE A 118 -18.47 -11.69 -5.54
C ILE A 118 -19.51 -11.48 -4.44
N ASP A 119 -19.13 -11.70 -3.19
CA ASP A 119 -20.07 -11.81 -2.08
C ASP A 119 -20.40 -10.45 -1.42
N ASP A 120 -19.56 -9.42 -1.57
CA ASP A 120 -19.67 -8.15 -0.85
C ASP A 120 -19.54 -6.94 -1.80
N PRO A 121 -20.67 -6.36 -2.25
CA PRO A 121 -20.66 -5.20 -3.15
C PRO A 121 -20.15 -3.90 -2.50
N ASP A 122 -20.15 -3.84 -1.16
CA ASP A 122 -19.72 -2.66 -0.39
C ASP A 122 -18.24 -2.73 0.01
N TRP A 123 -17.57 -3.85 -0.30
CA TRP A 123 -16.16 -4.06 0.00
C TRP A 123 -15.26 -3.03 -0.71
N CYS A 124 -14.31 -2.46 0.04
CA CYS A 124 -13.35 -1.47 -0.42
C CYS A 124 -11.94 -2.09 -0.47
N CYS A 125 -11.10 -1.68 -1.42
CA CYS A 125 -9.73 -2.20 -1.57
C CYS A 125 -8.89 -2.07 -0.27
N ARG A 126 -9.18 -1.05 0.55
CA ARG A 126 -8.64 -0.88 1.89
C ARG A 126 -8.83 -2.10 2.78
N ASP A 127 -9.97 -2.76 2.70
CA ASP A 127 -10.30 -3.87 3.60
C ASP A 127 -9.48 -5.12 3.27
N TRP A 128 -9.03 -5.26 2.02
CA TRP A 128 -8.03 -6.28 1.66
C TRP A 128 -6.67 -5.98 2.27
N VAL A 129 -6.23 -4.71 2.25
CA VAL A 129 -5.00 -4.31 2.94
C VAL A 129 -5.12 -4.58 4.44
N LEU A 130 -6.26 -4.27 5.05
CA LEU A 130 -6.52 -4.57 6.46
C LEU A 130 -6.42 -6.07 6.74
N CYS A 131 -7.03 -6.93 5.92
CA CYS A 131 -6.91 -8.39 6.07
C CYS A 131 -5.44 -8.87 6.05
N ILE A 132 -4.63 -8.34 5.13
CA ILE A 132 -3.20 -8.64 5.07
C ILE A 132 -2.52 -8.21 6.37
N LEU A 133 -2.74 -6.96 6.81
CA LEU A 133 -2.09 -6.42 8.00
C LEU A 133 -2.50 -7.15 9.27
N TYR A 134 -3.77 -7.59 9.37
CA TYR A 134 -4.25 -8.41 10.47
C TYR A 134 -3.55 -9.77 10.48
N ALA A 135 -3.43 -10.45 9.33
CA ALA A 135 -2.68 -11.70 9.24
C ALA A 135 -1.20 -11.52 9.61
N GLU A 136 -0.60 -10.37 9.33
CA GLU A 136 0.79 -10.09 9.72
C GLU A 136 1.03 -10.01 11.22
N LEU A 137 0.00 -9.82 12.04
CA LEU A 137 0.13 -9.85 13.50
C LEU A 137 0.51 -11.24 14.02
N ASP A 138 0.11 -12.31 13.31
CA ASP A 138 0.45 -13.69 13.69
C ASP A 138 1.85 -14.09 13.21
N HIS A 139 2.37 -13.40 12.18
CA HIS A 139 3.65 -13.71 11.55
C HIS A 139 4.84 -12.97 12.16
N HIS A 140 4.60 -11.97 13.01
CA HIS A 140 5.63 -11.18 13.69
C HIS A 140 6.73 -10.61 12.77
N THR A 141 6.42 -10.42 11.48
CA THR A 141 7.40 -9.95 10.48
C THR A 141 7.74 -8.47 10.68
N PHE A 142 6.76 -7.68 11.13
CA PHE A 142 6.92 -6.27 11.46
C PHE A 142 6.59 -6.02 12.93
N PRO A 143 7.13 -4.95 13.54
CA PRO A 143 6.78 -4.57 14.91
C PRO A 143 5.28 -4.35 15.09
N HIS A 144 4.70 -4.97 16.12
CA HIS A 144 3.24 -4.94 16.36
C HIS A 144 2.72 -3.52 16.60
N ASP A 145 3.46 -2.70 17.32
CA ASP A 145 3.12 -1.29 17.56
C ASP A 145 2.96 -0.50 16.26
N ARG A 146 3.82 -0.81 15.27
CA ARG A 146 3.77 -0.21 13.95
C ARG A 146 2.62 -0.76 13.12
N LEU A 147 2.43 -2.07 13.08
CA LEU A 147 1.29 -2.70 12.39
C LEU A 147 -0.04 -2.15 12.91
N TRP A 148 -0.25 -2.12 14.23
CA TRP A 148 -1.47 -1.58 14.84
C TRP A 148 -1.68 -0.08 14.57
N LYS A 149 -0.60 0.70 14.41
CA LYS A 149 -0.72 2.10 14.00
C LYS A 149 -1.22 2.21 12.56
N VAL A 150 -0.74 1.36 11.64
CA VAL A 150 -1.20 1.33 10.25
C VAL A 150 -2.66 0.89 10.18
N ILE A 151 -3.02 -0.21 10.86
CA ILE A 151 -4.38 -0.75 10.92
C ILE A 151 -5.36 0.33 11.35
N ARG A 152 -5.13 0.97 12.51
CA ARG A 152 -6.03 2.02 13.02
C ARG A 152 -6.20 3.21 12.08
N HIS A 153 -5.14 3.59 11.38
CA HIS A 153 -5.20 4.70 10.41
C HIS A 153 -6.02 4.33 9.17
N LEU A 154 -5.94 3.08 8.72
CA LEU A 154 -6.76 2.60 7.60
C LEU A 154 -8.23 2.45 8.03
N GLU A 155 -8.50 1.91 9.22
CA GLU A 155 -9.88 1.81 9.75
C GLU A 155 -10.54 3.18 9.92
N ASN A 156 -9.77 4.19 10.34
CA ASN A 156 -10.25 5.55 10.59
C ASN A 156 -9.49 6.56 9.72
N PRO A 157 -9.84 6.70 8.42
CA PRO A 157 -9.12 7.57 7.49
C PRO A 157 -9.27 9.07 7.77
N GLN A 158 -9.98 9.47 8.84
CA GLN A 158 -10.20 10.86 9.24
C GLN A 158 -9.15 11.36 10.25
N ILE A 159 -7.88 11.46 9.85
CA ILE A 159 -6.87 12.33 10.50
C ILE A 159 -5.89 12.86 9.45
#